data_AF-L8GDA1-F1
#
_entry.id   AF-L8GDA1-F1
#
_cell.length_a   1.000
_cell.length_b   1.000
_cell.length_c   1.000
_cell.angle_alpha   90.00
_cell.angle_beta   90.00
_cell.angle_gamma   90.00
#
_symmetry.space_group_name_H-M   'P 1'
#
loop_
_entity.id
_entity.type
_entity.pdbx_description
1 polymer ?
#
loop_
_entity_poly.entity_id
_entity_poly.type
_entity_poly.pdbx_seq_one_letter_code
_entity_poly.pdbx_strand_id
1 'polypeptide(L)'
;MLQLGSMPPALEELLDKHLKVGLAVTNDLRKLHSQFFLIPRGLLDVATMARRLSYTRLGLQSLAQDLLGKHVAKGKARSNWGSDQLTPGQLSYAATDAFATLLIYKQLEAIEVVECQGHWTMVLADDEAAVEAELNAVGPRIRELKESVRKLTRRNADLAARLAAVEAEAQRTKAAYEAEAQRTRAAFQAEAQRTRAAFQAEVQRTRDAFEDRIAEIEEHLFW
;
A
#
# COMPACT_ATOMS: atom_id res chain seq x y z
N MET A 1 0.12 -3.81 -2.24
CA MET A 1 0.50 -2.39 -2.23
C MET A 1 2.02 -2.38 -2.13
N LEU A 2 2.74 -2.20 -3.24
CA LEU A 2 4.21 -2.14 -3.21
C LEU A 2 4.60 -0.92 -2.37
N GLN A 3 5.21 -1.13 -1.20
CA GLN A 3 5.92 -0.09 -0.49
C GLN A 3 7.13 0.27 -1.36
N LEU A 4 7.01 1.32 -2.17
CA LEU A 4 8.14 1.90 -2.87
C LEU A 4 9.03 2.55 -1.80
N GLY A 5 10.22 1.98 -1.60
CA GLY A 5 11.28 2.59 -0.81
C GLY A 5 11.75 3.93 -1.39
N SER A 6 12.65 4.61 -0.68
CA SER A 6 13.32 5.82 -1.18
C SER A 6 13.99 5.57 -2.54
N MET A 7 14.06 6.60 -3.40
CA MET A 7 14.78 6.51 -4.66
C MET A 7 16.24 6.12 -4.43
N PRO A 8 16.82 5.18 -5.19
CA PRO A 8 18.25 4.89 -5.09
C PRO A 8 19.09 6.15 -5.42
N PRO A 9 20.07 6.52 -4.59
CA PRO A 9 20.86 7.75 -4.79
C PRO A 9 21.55 7.84 -6.16
N ALA A 10 22.04 6.71 -6.68
CA ALA A 10 22.65 6.66 -8.01
C ALA A 10 21.66 7.01 -9.14
N LEU A 11 20.39 6.68 -8.98
CA LEU A 11 19.35 7.01 -9.95
C LEU A 11 18.97 8.50 -9.85
N GLU A 12 18.90 9.04 -8.64
CA GLU A 12 18.68 10.48 -8.42
C GLU A 12 19.80 11.32 -9.07
N GLU A 13 21.06 10.94 -8.87
CA GLU A 13 22.21 11.58 -9.50
C GLU A 13 22.15 11.51 -11.04
N LEU A 14 21.84 10.34 -11.59
CA LEU A 14 21.67 10.15 -13.04
C LEU A 14 20.54 11.04 -13.59
N LEU A 15 19.44 11.14 -12.84
CA LEU A 15 18.27 11.94 -13.18
C LEU A 15 18.50 13.44 -13.01
N ASP A 16 19.59 13.89 -12.42
CA ASP A 16 19.93 15.33 -12.34
C ASP A 16 20.97 15.74 -13.40
N LYS A 17 21.96 14.89 -13.68
CA LYS A 17 23.16 15.27 -14.46
C LYS A 17 23.05 15.19 -15.98
N HIS A 18 22.09 14.45 -16.54
CA HIS A 18 22.01 14.19 -17.99
C HIS A 18 20.75 14.75 -18.62
N LEU A 19 20.74 14.96 -19.94
CA LEU A 19 19.48 15.21 -20.67
C LEU A 19 18.64 13.93 -20.71
N LYS A 20 17.38 14.00 -20.27
CA LYS A 20 16.42 12.90 -20.30
C LYS A 20 15.52 13.07 -21.51
N VAL A 21 15.76 12.26 -22.53
CA VAL A 21 14.97 12.27 -23.74
C VAL A 21 13.89 11.19 -23.67
N GLY A 22 12.64 11.57 -23.94
CA GLY A 22 11.52 10.65 -23.93
C GLY A 22 10.37 11.13 -24.80
N LEU A 23 9.26 10.39 -24.75
CA LEU A 23 8.02 10.72 -25.44
C LEU A 23 6.88 10.80 -24.42
N ALA A 24 6.15 11.92 -24.39
CA ALA A 24 5.15 12.20 -23.36
C ALA A 24 5.73 12.24 -21.92
N VAL A 25 6.96 12.75 -21.79
CA VAL A 25 7.75 12.76 -20.52
C VAL A 25 7.05 13.47 -19.37
N THR A 26 6.11 14.38 -19.65
CA THR A 26 5.29 15.06 -18.64
C THR A 26 4.49 14.07 -17.78
N ASN A 27 4.03 12.95 -18.36
CA ASN A 27 3.30 11.94 -17.61
C ASN A 27 4.20 11.18 -16.64
N ASP A 28 5.44 10.91 -17.04
CA ASP A 28 6.42 10.23 -16.20
C ASP A 28 6.91 11.16 -15.09
N LEU A 29 7.12 12.44 -15.39
CA LEU A 29 7.41 13.48 -14.41
C LEU A 29 6.33 13.54 -13.31
N ARG A 30 5.05 13.53 -13.70
CA ARG A 30 3.93 13.55 -12.73
C ARG A 30 3.98 12.35 -11.79
N LYS A 31 4.32 11.16 -12.32
CA LYS A 31 4.44 9.93 -11.52
C LYS A 31 5.65 10.02 -10.59
N LEU A 32 6.83 10.39 -11.10
CA LEU A 32 8.06 10.57 -10.32
C LEU A 32 7.84 11.56 -9.16
N HIS A 33 7.22 12.70 -9.43
CA HIS A 33 6.90 13.67 -8.40
C HIS A 33 5.89 13.12 -7.37
N SER A 34 4.83 12.45 -7.81
CA SER A 34 3.82 11.89 -6.90
C SER A 34 4.34 10.75 -6.01
N GLN A 35 5.32 9.98 -6.48
CA GLN A 35 5.80 8.78 -5.81
C GLN A 35 7.08 9.04 -5.01
N PHE A 36 7.96 9.90 -5.51
CA PHE A 36 9.30 10.11 -4.96
C PHE A 36 9.61 11.58 -4.63
N PHE A 37 8.68 12.52 -4.85
CA PHE A 37 8.91 13.97 -4.69
C PHE A 37 10.13 14.49 -5.47
N LEU A 38 10.46 13.82 -6.59
CA LEU A 38 11.60 14.16 -7.43
C LEU A 38 11.16 14.99 -8.64
N ILE A 39 11.93 16.04 -8.94
CA ILE A 39 11.80 16.85 -10.15
C ILE A 39 13.15 16.79 -10.90
N PRO A 40 13.31 15.86 -11.87
CA PRO A 40 14.52 15.79 -12.70
C PRO A 40 14.68 17.08 -13.52
N ARG A 41 15.92 17.53 -13.70
CA ARG A 41 16.24 18.64 -14.62
C ARG A 41 16.34 18.18 -16.06
N GLY A 42 16.36 19.05 -17.07
CA GLY A 42 16.71 18.68 -18.45
C GLY A 42 15.92 17.50 -19.02
N LEU A 43 14.59 17.56 -18.99
CA LEU A 43 13.76 16.64 -19.76
C LEU A 43 13.55 17.19 -21.17
N LEU A 44 13.43 16.31 -22.15
CA LEU A 44 13.14 16.69 -23.52
C LEU A 44 12.09 15.72 -24.06
N ASP A 45 11.03 16.28 -24.62
CA ASP A 45 9.99 15.51 -25.32
C ASP A 45 10.23 15.57 -26.82
N VAL A 46 10.51 14.40 -27.42
CA VAL A 46 10.71 14.29 -28.88
C VAL A 46 9.44 14.65 -29.66
N ALA A 47 8.25 14.52 -29.07
CA ALA A 47 7.01 14.94 -29.71
C ALA A 47 6.96 16.47 -29.90
N THR A 48 7.59 17.23 -29.00
CA THR A 48 7.68 18.70 -29.12
C THR A 48 8.62 19.10 -30.25
N MET A 49 9.77 18.44 -30.37
CA MET A 49 10.70 18.64 -31.50
C MET A 49 10.02 18.30 -32.82
N ALA A 50 9.42 17.11 -32.92
CA ALA A 50 8.74 16.67 -34.13
C ALA A 50 7.60 17.63 -34.52
N ARG A 51 6.85 18.17 -33.56
CA ARG A 51 5.80 19.16 -33.83
C ARG A 51 6.35 20.45 -34.44
N ARG A 52 7.52 20.93 -33.98
CA ARG A 52 8.17 22.14 -34.54
C ARG A 52 8.58 21.92 -35.99
N LEU A 53 9.01 20.70 -36.32
CA LEU A 53 9.30 20.26 -37.69
C LEU A 53 8.03 19.84 -38.47
N SER A 54 6.85 20.30 -38.04
CA SER A 54 5.56 20.08 -38.72
C SER A 54 5.09 18.62 -38.83
N TYR A 55 5.63 17.70 -38.04
CA TYR A 55 5.06 16.36 -37.92
C TYR A 55 3.73 16.40 -37.16
N THR A 56 2.73 15.70 -37.69
CA THR A 56 1.38 15.64 -37.10
C THR A 56 1.15 14.37 -36.28
N ARG A 57 1.85 13.27 -36.62
CA ARG A 57 1.73 11.97 -35.95
C ARG A 57 2.87 11.79 -34.94
N LEU A 58 2.61 12.21 -33.71
CA LEU A 58 3.64 12.36 -32.66
C LEU A 58 3.81 11.13 -31.75
N GLY A 59 3.22 9.99 -32.12
CA GLY A 59 3.39 8.75 -31.37
C GLY A 59 4.69 8.05 -31.75
N LEU A 60 5.28 7.29 -30.81
CA LEU A 60 6.56 6.60 -31.02
C LEU A 60 6.58 5.76 -32.30
N GLN A 61 5.53 4.95 -32.53
CA GLN A 61 5.42 4.11 -33.71
C GLN A 61 5.39 4.93 -35.01
N SER A 62 4.68 6.05 -35.02
CA SER A 62 4.58 6.93 -36.19
C SER A 62 5.90 7.63 -36.46
N LEU A 63 6.51 8.21 -35.43
CA LEU A 63 7.82 8.88 -35.55
C LEU A 63 8.92 7.89 -35.94
N ALA A 64 8.94 6.68 -35.38
CA ALA A 64 9.90 5.64 -35.78
C ALA A 64 9.73 5.24 -37.25
N GLN A 65 8.48 5.15 -37.73
CA GLN A 65 8.21 4.85 -39.12
C GLN A 65 8.63 5.99 -40.04
N ASP A 66 8.31 7.24 -39.66
CA ASP A 66 8.51 8.42 -40.49
C ASP A 66 9.98 8.87 -40.55
N LEU A 67 10.71 8.73 -39.44
CA LEU A 67 12.10 9.20 -39.32
C LEU A 67 13.13 8.09 -39.55
N LEU A 68 12.82 6.86 -39.14
CA LEU A 68 13.78 5.74 -39.18
C LEU A 68 13.41 4.67 -40.22
N GLY A 69 12.21 4.75 -40.82
CA GLY A 69 11.68 3.69 -41.67
C GLY A 69 11.47 2.37 -40.93
N LYS A 70 11.35 2.39 -39.59
CA LYS A 70 11.24 1.20 -38.75
C LYS A 70 9.85 1.05 -38.16
N HIS A 71 9.36 -0.18 -38.18
CA HIS A 71 8.13 -0.53 -37.49
C HIS A 71 8.40 -0.92 -36.04
N VAL A 72 7.86 -0.16 -35.09
CA VAL A 72 7.83 -0.55 -33.68
C VAL A 72 6.57 -1.37 -33.44
N ALA A 73 6.74 -2.61 -32.96
CA ALA A 73 5.61 -3.50 -32.68
C ALA A 73 4.72 -2.93 -31.56
N LYS A 74 3.41 -3.03 -31.73
CA LYS A 74 2.46 -2.71 -30.65
C LYS A 74 2.56 -3.79 -29.57
N GLY A 75 2.82 -3.44 -28.32
CA GLY A 75 2.80 -4.46 -27.28
C GLY A 75 3.10 -4.00 -25.86
N LYS A 76 2.66 -4.81 -24.90
CA LYS A 76 2.99 -4.81 -23.46
C LYS A 76 2.79 -3.52 -22.64
N ALA A 77 2.44 -2.39 -23.24
CA ALA A 77 2.08 -1.16 -22.51
C ALA A 77 1.02 -1.41 -21.42
N ARG A 78 0.04 -2.28 -21.67
CA ARG A 78 -1.03 -2.67 -20.72
C ARG A 78 -0.81 -4.03 -20.04
N SER A 79 0.43 -4.52 -19.98
CA SER A 79 0.76 -5.75 -19.25
C SER A 79 0.89 -5.49 -17.74
N ASN A 80 0.92 -6.55 -16.92
CA ASN A 80 1.17 -6.40 -15.49
C ASN A 80 2.65 -6.04 -15.23
N TRP A 81 2.93 -4.74 -15.10
CA TRP A 81 4.27 -4.21 -14.76
C TRP A 81 4.60 -4.25 -13.27
N GLY A 82 3.63 -4.61 -12.42
CA GLY A 82 3.84 -4.78 -10.98
C GLY A 82 4.28 -6.19 -10.57
N SER A 83 4.65 -7.04 -11.53
CA SER A 83 5.16 -8.39 -11.28
C SER A 83 6.61 -8.34 -10.79
N ASP A 84 6.95 -9.17 -9.79
CA ASP A 84 8.32 -9.27 -9.26
C ASP A 84 9.34 -9.71 -10.32
N GLN A 85 8.89 -10.48 -11.32
CA GLN A 85 9.68 -10.86 -12.48
C GLN A 85 9.02 -10.38 -13.76
N LEU A 86 9.79 -9.65 -14.58
CA LEU A 86 9.37 -9.18 -15.89
C LEU A 86 9.61 -10.26 -16.95
N THR A 87 8.67 -10.43 -17.86
CA THR A 87 8.82 -11.35 -19.00
C THR A 87 9.86 -10.83 -20.00
N PRO A 88 10.51 -11.72 -20.78
CA PRO A 88 11.44 -11.29 -21.85
C PRO A 88 10.82 -10.29 -22.82
N GLY A 89 9.52 -10.44 -23.12
CA GLY A 89 8.79 -9.51 -23.97
C GLY A 89 8.57 -8.13 -23.34
N GLN A 90 8.40 -8.03 -22.02
CA GLN A 90 8.33 -6.74 -21.32
C GLN A 90 9.69 -6.05 -21.30
N LEU A 91 10.77 -6.78 -21.05
CA LEU A 91 12.13 -6.25 -21.10
C LEU A 91 12.49 -5.72 -22.49
N SER A 92 12.24 -6.54 -23.53
CA SER A 92 12.46 -6.15 -24.92
C SER A 92 11.62 -4.93 -25.31
N TYR A 93 10.35 -4.88 -24.88
CA TYR A 93 9.50 -3.72 -25.10
C TYR A 93 10.07 -2.46 -24.45
N ALA A 94 10.40 -2.49 -23.16
CA ALA A 94 10.94 -1.33 -22.43
C ALA A 94 12.26 -0.84 -23.04
N ALA A 95 13.16 -1.76 -23.41
CA ALA A 95 14.42 -1.43 -24.08
C ALA A 95 14.18 -0.80 -25.46
N THR A 96 13.21 -1.32 -26.22
CA THR A 96 12.87 -0.80 -27.55
C THR A 96 12.28 0.60 -27.45
N ASP A 97 11.40 0.85 -26.48
CA ASP A 97 10.74 2.14 -26.27
C ASP A 97 11.78 3.24 -25.97
N ALA A 98 12.73 2.97 -25.06
CA ALA A 98 13.82 3.89 -24.72
C ALA A 98 14.80 4.10 -25.90
N PHE A 99 15.22 3.01 -26.55
CA PHE A 99 16.21 3.10 -27.63
C PHE A 99 15.65 3.75 -28.90
N ALA A 100 14.42 3.43 -29.29
CA ALA A 100 13.77 4.05 -30.43
C ALA A 100 13.59 5.56 -30.22
N THR A 101 13.23 5.97 -29.00
CA THR A 101 13.09 7.39 -28.66
C THR A 101 14.41 8.15 -28.78
N LEU A 102 15.52 7.54 -28.35
CA LEU A 102 16.87 8.12 -28.54
C LEU A 102 17.24 8.26 -30.02
N LEU A 103 16.94 7.26 -30.86
CA LEU A 103 17.23 7.33 -32.29
C LEU A 103 16.39 8.40 -32.99
N ILE A 104 15.11 8.51 -32.63
CA ILE A 104 14.21 9.57 -33.11
C ILE A 104 14.77 10.94 -32.74
N TYR A 105 15.18 11.12 -31.49
CA TYR A 105 15.81 12.35 -31.04
C TYR A 105 17.01 12.73 -31.89
N LYS A 106 17.95 11.79 -32.12
CA LYS A 106 19.13 12.07 -32.95
C LYS A 106 18.77 12.46 -34.38
N GLN A 107 17.71 11.87 -34.94
CA GLN A 107 17.27 12.21 -36.29
C GLN A 107 16.65 13.61 -36.35
N LEU A 108 15.79 13.97 -35.39
CA LEU A 108 15.23 15.32 -35.26
C LEU A 108 16.34 16.34 -34.96
N GLU A 109 17.25 15.96 -34.06
CA GLU A 109 18.65 16.36 -33.88
C GLU A 109 19.25 16.98 -35.15
N ALA A 110 19.54 16.07 -36.07
CA ALA A 110 20.22 16.33 -37.32
C ALA A 110 19.39 17.16 -38.31
N ILE A 111 18.07 16.94 -38.38
CA ILE A 111 17.19 17.68 -39.30
C ILE A 111 17.16 19.17 -38.94
N GLU A 112 16.98 19.49 -37.65
CA GLU A 112 16.87 20.88 -37.22
C GLU A 112 18.20 21.63 -37.38
N VAL A 113 19.35 20.98 -37.15
CA VAL A 113 20.68 21.56 -37.42
C VAL A 113 20.84 21.95 -38.90
N VAL A 114 20.18 21.23 -39.81
CA VAL A 114 20.25 21.47 -41.26
C VAL A 114 19.23 22.52 -41.71
N GLU A 115 18.05 22.59 -41.10
CA GLU A 115 16.92 23.38 -41.58
C GLU A 115 16.68 24.70 -40.83
N CYS A 116 17.15 24.85 -39.58
CA CYS A 116 16.88 26.02 -38.74
C CYS A 116 18.12 26.43 -37.93
N GLN A 117 18.67 27.63 -38.15
CA GLN A 117 19.73 28.22 -37.30
C GLN A 117 19.20 28.70 -35.94
N GLY A 118 18.41 27.88 -35.25
CA GLY A 118 17.82 28.18 -33.94
C GLY A 118 18.46 27.32 -32.85
N HIS A 119 18.77 27.93 -31.71
CA HIS A 119 19.12 27.16 -30.51
C HIS A 119 17.86 26.45 -29.98
N TRP A 120 18.00 25.19 -29.57
CA TRP A 120 16.94 24.49 -28.86
C TRP A 120 16.55 25.30 -27.62
N THR A 121 15.29 25.73 -27.55
CA THR A 121 14.64 25.76 -26.24
C THR A 121 14.63 24.31 -25.80
N MET A 122 15.56 23.94 -24.91
CA MET A 122 15.31 22.85 -23.99
C MET A 122 13.86 23.02 -23.55
N VAL A 123 13.10 21.92 -23.49
CA VAL A 123 12.01 21.89 -22.51
C VAL A 123 12.73 21.86 -21.17
N LEU A 124 13.35 22.99 -20.82
CA LEU A 124 13.55 23.27 -19.43
C LEU A 124 12.18 23.00 -18.81
N ALA A 125 12.18 22.46 -17.62
CA ALA A 125 11.08 22.73 -16.72
C ALA A 125 10.95 24.26 -16.42
N ASP A 126 11.35 25.14 -17.35
CA ASP A 126 11.42 26.59 -17.32
C ASP A 126 10.53 27.20 -18.40
N ASP A 127 9.50 26.48 -18.85
CA ASP A 127 8.22 27.17 -18.76
C ASP A 127 7.86 27.19 -17.27
N GLU A 128 8.72 27.82 -16.45
CA GLU A 128 8.59 27.93 -15.02
C GLU A 128 7.26 28.62 -14.81
N ALA A 129 6.92 29.62 -15.64
CA ALA A 129 5.60 30.21 -15.72
C ALA A 129 4.45 29.22 -16.06
N ALA A 130 4.59 28.26 -16.97
CA ALA A 130 3.52 27.30 -17.27
C ALA A 130 3.45 26.13 -16.27
N VAL A 131 4.59 25.69 -15.73
CA VAL A 131 4.69 24.69 -14.65
C VAL A 131 4.21 25.29 -13.34
N GLU A 132 4.59 26.54 -13.04
CA GLU A 132 4.11 27.37 -11.92
C GLU A 132 2.65 27.76 -12.14
N ALA A 133 2.18 28.01 -13.37
CA ALA A 133 0.76 28.24 -13.65
C ALA A 133 -0.05 26.95 -13.54
N GLU A 134 0.46 25.79 -13.96
CA GLU A 134 -0.17 24.49 -13.70
C GLU A 134 -0.12 24.16 -12.20
N LEU A 135 1.00 24.39 -11.50
CA LEU A 135 1.13 24.22 -10.06
C LEU A 135 0.22 25.18 -9.29
N ASN A 136 0.06 26.42 -9.75
CA ASN A 136 -0.84 27.43 -9.17
C ASN A 136 -2.30 27.18 -9.55
N ALA A 137 -2.60 26.60 -10.71
CA ALA A 137 -3.95 26.18 -11.08
C ALA A 137 -4.37 24.90 -10.33
N VAL A 138 -3.43 23.99 -10.10
CA VAL A 138 -3.62 22.77 -9.30
C VAL A 138 -3.54 23.09 -7.79
N GLY A 139 -2.89 24.18 -7.40
CA GLY A 139 -2.68 24.62 -6.02
C GLY A 139 -3.96 24.75 -5.18
N PRO A 140 -5.01 25.46 -5.66
CA PRO A 140 -6.31 25.51 -5.01
C PRO A 140 -6.92 24.12 -4.81
N ARG A 141 -6.83 23.24 -5.82
CA ARG A 141 -7.36 21.89 -5.75
C ARG A 141 -6.57 21.00 -4.77
N ILE A 142 -5.24 21.12 -4.75
CA ILE A 142 -4.37 20.46 -3.76
C ILE A 142 -4.69 20.97 -2.35
N ARG A 143 -4.95 22.27 -2.16
CA ARG A 143 -5.31 22.86 -0.87
C ARG A 143 -6.65 22.31 -0.37
N GLU A 144 -7.66 22.31 -1.24
CA GLU A 144 -8.98 21.75 -0.97
C GLU A 144 -8.90 20.24 -0.66
N LEU A 145 -8.09 19.49 -1.41
CA LEU A 145 -7.83 18.07 -1.15
C LEU A 145 -7.11 17.86 0.18
N LYS A 146 -6.09 18.66 0.51
CA LYS A 146 -5.38 18.61 1.80
C LYS A 146 -6.32 18.91 2.96
N GLU A 147 -7.22 19.89 2.82
CA GLU A 147 -8.24 20.19 3.83
C GLU A 147 -9.27 19.08 3.95
N SER A 148 -9.70 18.50 2.83
CA SER A 148 -10.61 17.36 2.79
C SER A 148 -10.01 16.13 3.46
N VAL A 149 -8.72 15.84 3.19
CA VAL A 149 -7.96 14.78 3.85
C VAL A 149 -7.87 15.06 5.36
N ARG A 150 -7.49 16.27 5.78
CA ARG A 150 -7.47 16.63 7.21
C ARG A 150 -8.84 16.43 7.89
N LYS A 151 -9.93 16.81 7.22
CA LYS A 151 -11.31 16.63 7.71
C LYS A 151 -11.65 15.15 7.83
N LEU A 152 -11.29 14.33 6.84
CA LEU A 152 -11.48 12.88 6.87
C LEU A 152 -10.64 12.22 7.96
N THR A 153 -9.38 12.62 8.14
CA THR A 153 -8.52 12.11 9.22
C THR A 153 -9.13 12.39 10.59
N ARG A 154 -9.66 13.60 10.82
CA ARG A 154 -10.37 13.94 12.06
C ARG A 154 -11.62 13.07 12.26
N ARG A 155 -12.43 12.87 11.21
CA ARG A 155 -13.61 11.99 11.28
C ARG A 155 -13.24 10.54 11.55
N ASN A 156 -12.17 10.03 10.92
CA ASN A 156 -11.70 8.67 11.14
C ASN A 156 -11.21 8.48 12.58
N ALA A 157 -10.53 9.48 13.15
CA ALA A 157 -10.12 9.46 14.55
C ALA A 157 -11.32 9.45 15.52
N ASP A 158 -12.34 10.27 15.27
CA ASP A 158 -13.59 10.27 16.05
C ASP A 158 -14.33 8.93 15.95
N LEU A 159 -14.47 8.37 14.74
CA LEU A 159 -15.08 7.05 14.55
C LEU A 159 -14.30 5.95 15.25
N ALA A 160 -12.96 5.97 15.21
CA ALA A 160 -12.14 5.01 15.93
C ALA A 160 -12.32 5.11 17.45
N ALA A 161 -12.41 6.33 18.00
CA ALA A 161 -12.68 6.54 19.42
C ALA A 161 -14.07 6.03 19.83
N ARG A 162 -15.09 6.26 18.99
CA ARG A 162 -16.45 5.73 19.23
C ARG A 162 -16.48 4.21 19.17
N LEU A 163 -15.79 3.61 18.21
CA LEU A 163 -15.69 2.15 18.10
C LEU A 163 -15.03 1.57 19.36
N ALA A 164 -13.91 2.13 19.80
CA ALA A 164 -13.23 1.70 21.01
C ALA A 164 -14.12 1.81 22.26
N ALA A 165 -14.94 2.86 22.36
CA ALA A 165 -15.89 3.01 23.47
C ALA A 165 -16.97 1.91 23.46
N VAL A 166 -17.55 1.61 22.29
CA VAL A 166 -18.53 0.53 22.12
C VAL A 166 -17.91 -0.83 22.42
N GLU A 167 -16.68 -1.08 21.96
CA GLU A 167 -15.95 -2.32 22.24
C GLU A 167 -15.67 -2.47 23.74
N ALA A 168 -15.26 -1.40 24.42
CA ALA A 168 -15.05 -1.42 25.87
C ALA A 168 -16.35 -1.70 26.64
N GLU A 169 -17.48 -1.15 26.21
CA GLU A 169 -18.79 -1.43 26.79
C GLU A 169 -19.21 -2.90 26.58
N ALA A 170 -19.03 -3.42 25.36
CA ALA A 170 -19.28 -4.83 25.04
C ALA A 170 -18.38 -5.77 25.86
N GLN A 171 -17.12 -5.42 26.07
CA GLN A 171 -16.22 -6.20 26.92
C GLN A 171 -16.65 -6.17 28.38
N ARG A 172 -17.08 -5.02 28.90
CA ARG A 172 -17.58 -4.90 30.28
C ARG A 172 -18.83 -5.74 30.51
N THR A 173 -19.78 -5.69 29.58
CA THR A 173 -21.02 -6.49 29.67
C THR A 173 -20.70 -7.97 29.58
N LYS A 174 -19.87 -8.39 28.64
CA LYS A 174 -19.41 -9.78 28.54
C LYS A 174 -18.72 -10.26 29.82
N ALA A 175 -17.78 -9.49 30.36
CA ALA A 175 -17.08 -9.83 31.60
C ALA A 175 -18.04 -9.94 32.80
N ALA A 176 -19.05 -9.06 32.88
CA ALA A 176 -20.08 -9.14 33.91
C ALA A 176 -20.90 -10.44 33.83
N TYR A 177 -21.36 -10.80 32.62
CA TYR A 177 -22.07 -12.05 32.39
C TYR A 177 -21.21 -13.28 32.70
N GLU A 178 -19.93 -13.27 32.29
CA GLU A 178 -19.00 -14.36 32.58
C GLU A 178 -18.75 -14.50 34.09
N ALA A 179 -18.58 -13.39 34.81
CA ALA A 179 -18.42 -13.40 36.26
C ALA A 179 -19.67 -13.92 36.98
N GLU A 180 -20.86 -13.53 36.52
CA GLU A 180 -22.12 -14.05 37.06
C GLU A 180 -22.26 -15.57 36.81
N ALA A 181 -22.00 -16.03 35.58
CA ALA A 181 -22.00 -17.45 35.24
C ALA A 181 -20.99 -18.25 36.08
N GLN A 182 -19.80 -17.69 36.34
CA GLN A 182 -18.80 -18.29 37.21
C GLN A 182 -19.27 -18.38 38.67
N ARG A 183 -19.89 -17.31 39.20
CA ARG A 183 -20.46 -17.31 40.56
C ARG A 183 -21.53 -18.38 40.72
N THR A 184 -22.46 -18.47 39.77
CA THR A 184 -23.52 -19.48 39.80
C THR A 184 -22.96 -20.90 39.73
N ARG A 185 -21.97 -21.14 38.85
CA ARG A 185 -21.28 -22.44 38.78
C ARG A 185 -20.55 -22.78 40.07
N ALA A 186 -19.84 -21.83 40.66
CA ALA A 186 -19.10 -22.03 41.91
C ALA A 186 -20.06 -22.31 43.09
N ALA A 187 -21.18 -21.59 43.17
CA ALA A 187 -22.21 -21.83 44.18
C ALA A 187 -22.80 -23.25 44.07
N PHE A 188 -23.16 -23.68 42.85
CA PHE A 188 -23.65 -25.02 42.59
C PHE A 188 -22.61 -26.10 42.94
N GLN A 189 -21.34 -25.89 42.58
CA GLN A 189 -20.26 -26.80 42.93
C GLN A 189 -20.04 -26.90 44.44
N ALA A 190 -20.06 -25.77 45.15
CA ALA A 190 -19.92 -25.73 46.61
C ALA A 190 -21.09 -26.45 47.30
N GLU A 191 -22.31 -26.28 46.81
CA GLU A 191 -23.49 -26.99 47.30
C GLU A 191 -23.37 -28.49 47.05
N ALA A 192 -23.00 -28.92 45.84
CA ALA A 192 -22.77 -30.32 45.52
C ALA A 192 -21.67 -30.94 46.40
N GLN A 193 -20.58 -30.21 46.67
CA GLN A 193 -19.52 -30.62 47.58
C GLN A 193 -20.02 -30.78 49.02
N ARG A 194 -20.82 -29.83 49.53
CA ARG A 194 -21.42 -29.92 50.86
C ARG A 194 -22.34 -31.13 51.00
N THR A 195 -23.21 -31.36 50.03
CA THR A 195 -24.12 -32.50 50.02
C THR A 195 -23.34 -33.81 49.99
N ARG A 196 -22.30 -33.90 49.16
CA ARG A 196 -21.42 -35.08 49.09
C ARG A 196 -20.68 -35.31 50.41
N ALA A 197 -20.13 -34.25 51.02
CA ALA A 197 -19.42 -34.34 52.29
C ALA A 197 -20.36 -34.75 53.44
N ALA A 198 -21.58 -34.22 53.49
CA ALA A 198 -22.59 -34.60 54.47
C ALA A 198 -22.99 -36.08 54.33
N PHE A 199 -23.20 -36.55 53.10
CA PHE A 199 -23.48 -37.95 52.83
C PHE A 199 -22.32 -38.86 53.25
N GLN A 200 -21.07 -38.49 52.90
CA GLN A 200 -19.89 -39.25 53.30
C GLN A 200 -19.71 -39.30 54.83
N ALA A 201 -19.94 -38.19 55.52
CA ALA A 201 -19.89 -38.14 56.97
C ALA A 201 -20.95 -39.06 57.60
N GLU A 202 -22.15 -39.11 57.03
CA GLU A 202 -23.22 -39.99 57.52
C GLU A 202 -22.91 -41.47 57.28
N VAL A 203 -22.39 -41.81 56.10
CA VAL A 203 -21.90 -43.17 55.80
C VAL A 203 -20.80 -43.56 56.80
N GLN A 204 -19.86 -42.66 57.09
CA GLN A 204 -18.78 -42.93 58.04
C GLN A 204 -19.32 -43.13 59.46
N ARG A 205 -20.20 -42.26 59.96
CA ARG A 205 -20.83 -42.44 61.28
C ARG A 205 -21.56 -43.77 61.41
N THR A 206 -22.32 -44.14 60.38
CA THR A 206 -23.07 -45.40 60.37
C THR A 206 -22.10 -46.59 60.42
N ARG A 207 -21.01 -46.52 59.66
CA ARG A 207 -19.95 -47.53 59.68
C ARG A 207 -19.30 -47.62 61.06
N ASP A 208 -18.89 -46.49 61.64
CA ASP A 208 -18.25 -46.44 62.96
C ASP A 208 -19.18 -47.04 64.03
N ALA A 209 -20.48 -46.70 64.01
CA ALA A 209 -21.47 -47.27 64.92
C ALA A 209 -21.66 -48.80 64.73
N PHE A 210 -21.56 -49.30 63.50
CA PHE A 210 -21.56 -50.75 63.25
C PHE A 210 -20.29 -51.41 63.79
N GLU A 211 -19.11 -50.81 63.57
CA GLU A 211 -17.84 -51.31 64.09
C GLU A 211 -17.84 -51.34 65.63
N ASP A 212 -18.32 -50.29 66.29
CA ASP A 212 -18.50 -50.23 67.75
C ASP A 212 -19.46 -51.32 68.24
N ARG A 213 -20.58 -51.56 67.53
CA ARG A 213 -21.55 -52.59 67.90
C ARG A 213 -20.98 -54.01 67.76
N ILE A 214 -20.15 -54.24 66.74
CA ILE A 214 -19.43 -55.51 66.57
C ILE A 214 -18.48 -55.70 67.75
N ALA A 215 -17.69 -54.68 68.11
CA ALA A 215 -16.78 -54.74 69.25
C ALA A 215 -17.50 -55.04 70.58
N GLU A 216 -18.65 -54.41 70.83
CA GLU A 216 -19.49 -54.69 72.01
C GLU A 216 -19.99 -56.14 72.05
N ILE A 217 -20.42 -56.69 70.91
CA ILE A 217 -20.85 -58.09 70.81
C ILE A 217 -19.65 -59.04 71.05
N GLU A 218 -18.49 -58.73 70.49
CA GLU A 218 -17.27 -59.52 70.70
C GLU A 218 -16.85 -59.53 72.17
N GLU A 219 -16.90 -58.39 72.88
CA GLU A 219 -16.61 -58.32 74.32
C GLU A 219 -17.57 -59.20 75.16
N HIS A 220 -18.84 -59.28 74.76
CA HIS A 220 -19.85 -60.11 75.44
C HIS A 220 -19.77 -61.62 75.10
N LEU A 221 -19.09 -62.01 74.01
CA LEU A 221 -18.91 -63.41 73.62
C LEU A 221 -17.65 -64.07 74.19
N PHE A 222 -16.72 -63.27 74.74
CA PHE A 222 -15.43 -63.74 75.27
C PHE A 222 -15.33 -63.74 76.81
N TRP A 223 -16.47 -63.68 77.51
CA TRP A 223 -16.64 -64.00 78.95
C TRP A 223 -17.79 -64.98 79.15
#